data_AF-A0A382CIE4-F1
#
_entry.id   AF-A0A382CIE4-F1
#
_cell.length_a   1.000
_cell.length_b   1.000
_cell.length_c   1.000
_cell.angle_alpha   90.00
_cell.angle_beta   90.00
_cell.angle_gamma   90.00
#
_symmetry.space_group_name_H-M   'P 1'
#
loop_
_entity.id
_entity.type
_entity.pdbx_description
1 polymer ?
#
loop_
_entity_poly.entity_id
_entity_poly.type
_entity_poly.pdbx_seq_one_letter_code
_entity_poly.pdbx_strand_id
1 'polypeptide(L)'
;MIETAFIGGSGVYELEGLKDLEAIEITTPFGNTSSPVTLGSIGNKRAAFIPRHGADHSLSPSEIPYRANIYALKTLGVKKVVSVSAVGSLNEAIKPLDVVIPDQLIDRTKSREDTFFGDGLVAHISFANPFCKDLSKMIDSFCEGLAIDRHLSGTYVAIEGPQFSTKAESNLYRKWGCDIIGMTAI
;
A
#
# COMPACT_ATOMS: atom_id res chain seq x y z
N MET A 1 6.51 -5.19 21.24
CA MET A 1 5.40 -5.44 20.29
C MET A 1 5.69 -4.67 19.00
N ILE A 2 5.42 -5.24 17.82
CA ILE A 2 5.57 -4.51 16.55
C ILE A 2 4.29 -3.72 16.33
N GLU A 3 4.34 -2.40 16.43
CA GLU A 3 3.12 -1.58 16.32
C GLU A 3 2.80 -1.23 14.87
N THR A 4 3.83 -0.88 14.09
CA THR A 4 3.71 -0.37 12.73
C THR A 4 4.47 -1.25 11.76
N ALA A 5 3.86 -1.52 10.61
CA ALA A 5 4.52 -2.12 9.47
C ALA A 5 4.52 -1.17 8.27
N PHE A 6 5.54 -1.33 7.43
CA PHE A 6 5.69 -0.61 6.17
C PHE A 6 5.65 -1.60 5.01
N ILE A 7 4.86 -1.30 3.99
CA ILE A 7 4.86 -2.05 2.73
C ILE A 7 5.48 -1.15 1.66
N GLY A 8 6.67 -1.54 1.20
CA GLY A 8 7.43 -0.81 0.19
C GLY A 8 6.98 -1.12 -1.23
N GLY A 9 6.70 -0.10 -2.04
CA GLY A 9 6.39 -0.26 -3.46
C GLY A 9 7.64 -0.26 -4.34
N SER A 10 7.44 -0.03 -5.64
CA SER A 10 8.54 0.18 -6.59
C SER A 10 9.51 1.24 -6.08
N GLY A 11 10.80 0.90 -6.01
CA GLY A 11 11.85 1.80 -5.51
C GLY A 11 12.04 1.81 -4.00
N VAL A 12 11.25 1.06 -3.23
CA VAL A 12 11.40 0.92 -1.76
C VAL A 12 11.48 -0.56 -1.41
N TYR A 13 12.70 -1.12 -1.46
CA TYR A 13 12.96 -2.55 -1.20
C TYR A 13 13.55 -2.82 0.19
N GLU A 14 13.90 -1.76 0.89
CA GLU A 14 14.33 -1.75 2.28
C GLU A 14 13.81 -0.49 2.96
N LEU A 15 13.72 -0.52 4.29
CA LEU A 15 13.32 0.63 5.07
C LEU A 15 14.57 1.32 5.61
N GLU A 16 14.91 2.48 5.04
CA GLU A 16 16.06 3.26 5.48
C GLU A 16 15.96 3.60 6.99
N GLY A 17 17.07 3.46 7.69
CA GLY A 17 17.15 3.75 9.13
C GLY A 17 16.65 2.65 10.05
N LEU A 18 16.17 1.53 9.52
CA LEU A 18 15.84 0.33 10.30
C LEU A 18 17.14 -0.36 10.78
N LYS A 19 17.23 -0.63 12.08
CA LYS A 19 18.38 -1.29 12.73
C LYS A 19 17.97 -2.65 13.30
N ASP A 20 18.96 -3.44 13.75
CA ASP A 20 18.76 -4.75 14.40
C ASP A 20 17.89 -5.69 13.54
N LEU A 21 18.30 -5.84 12.28
CA LEU A 21 17.48 -6.49 11.27
C LEU A 21 17.37 -8.01 11.51
N GLU A 22 16.14 -8.49 11.46
CA GLU A 22 15.81 -9.92 11.51
C GLU A 22 14.80 -10.22 10.40
N ALA A 23 15.16 -11.11 9.47
CA ALA A 23 14.23 -11.57 8.44
C ALA A 23 13.53 -12.83 8.93
N ILE A 24 12.19 -12.82 8.93
CA ILE A 24 11.38 -13.97 9.37
C ILE A 24 10.44 -14.44 8.26
N GLU A 25 10.42 -15.75 8.05
CA GLU A 25 9.43 -16.39 7.19
C GLU A 25 8.17 -16.71 8.01
N ILE A 26 7.01 -16.35 7.47
CA ILE A 26 5.72 -16.61 8.12
C ILE A 26 4.87 -17.43 7.16
N THR A 27 4.61 -18.67 7.54
CA THR A 27 3.63 -19.50 6.84
C THR A 27 2.23 -18.93 7.06
N THR A 28 1.53 -18.65 5.97
CA THR A 28 0.14 -18.17 6.03
C THR A 28 -0.81 -19.18 5.39
N PRO A 29 -2.09 -19.21 5.79
CA PRO A 29 -3.11 -20.00 5.08
C PRO A 29 -3.32 -19.58 3.62
N PHE A 30 -2.78 -18.43 3.21
CA PHE A 30 -2.97 -17.82 1.89
C PHE A 30 -1.72 -17.94 1.01
N GLY A 31 -0.78 -18.82 1.38
CA GLY A 31 0.50 -19.00 0.69
C GLY A 31 1.63 -18.19 1.30
N ASN A 32 2.69 -18.00 0.51
CA ASN A 32 3.88 -17.25 0.93
C ASN A 32 3.64 -15.74 0.82
N THR A 33 4.32 -14.97 1.67
CA THR A 33 4.43 -13.51 1.53
C THR A 33 5.31 -13.13 0.33
N SER A 34 5.28 -11.87 -0.09
CA SER A 34 6.12 -11.36 -1.19
C SER A 34 7.62 -11.58 -0.95
N SER A 35 8.04 -11.53 0.32
CA SER A 35 9.37 -11.88 0.81
C SER A 35 9.27 -12.24 2.30
N PRO A 36 10.35 -12.75 2.94
CA PRO A 36 10.44 -12.75 4.40
C PRO A 36 10.14 -11.35 4.96
N VAL A 37 9.45 -11.29 6.11
CA VAL A 37 9.15 -10.03 6.77
C VAL A 37 10.41 -9.55 7.50
N THR A 38 10.88 -8.36 7.15
CA THR A 38 12.04 -7.76 7.83
C THR A 38 11.56 -7.05 9.08
N LEU A 39 12.00 -7.50 10.24
CA LEU A 39 11.82 -6.84 11.52
C LEU A 39 13.04 -5.97 11.83
N GLY A 40 12.81 -4.90 12.57
CA GLY A 40 13.90 -4.11 13.14
C GLY A 40 13.40 -2.99 14.05
N SER A 41 14.31 -2.07 14.37
CA SER A 41 14.09 -0.93 15.26
C SER A 41 14.29 0.41 14.56
N ILE A 42 13.41 1.37 14.82
CA ILE A 42 13.61 2.79 14.50
C ILE A 42 13.56 3.55 15.83
N GLY A 43 14.72 3.98 16.31
CA GLY A 43 14.86 4.47 17.68
C GLY A 43 14.47 3.37 18.69
N ASN A 44 13.48 3.65 19.55
CA ASN A 44 12.98 2.70 20.54
C ASN A 44 11.73 1.92 20.08
N LYS A 45 11.31 2.07 18.82
CA LYS A 45 10.09 1.43 18.28
C LYS A 45 10.46 0.26 17.37
N ARG A 46 9.75 -0.86 17.52
CA ARG A 46 9.86 -1.98 16.57
C ARG A 46 8.96 -1.76 15.36
N ALA A 47 9.49 -2.03 14.18
CA ALA A 47 8.76 -2.00 12.92
C ALA A 47 8.93 -3.32 12.16
N ALA A 48 7.97 -3.59 11.26
CA ALA A 48 8.06 -4.64 10.26
C ALA A 48 8.08 -4.01 8.86
N PHE A 49 8.69 -4.68 7.90
CA PHE A 49 8.78 -4.23 6.52
C PHE A 49 8.59 -5.41 5.56
N ILE A 50 7.81 -5.19 4.50
CA ILE A 50 7.67 -6.13 3.37
C ILE A 50 7.79 -5.33 2.05
N PRO A 51 8.75 -5.66 1.17
CA PRO A 51 8.76 -5.19 -0.21
C PRO A 51 7.61 -5.85 -0.98
N ARG A 52 6.65 -5.05 -1.44
CA ARG A 52 5.40 -5.51 -2.06
C ARG A 52 5.65 -6.45 -3.25
N HIS A 53 6.64 -6.11 -4.07
CA HIS A 53 6.97 -6.82 -5.32
C HIS A 53 8.03 -7.93 -5.12
N GLY A 54 8.34 -8.27 -3.87
CA GLY A 54 9.52 -9.08 -3.54
C GLY A 54 10.79 -8.25 -3.51
N ALA A 55 11.87 -8.81 -2.95
CA ALA A 55 13.14 -8.11 -2.77
C ALA A 55 13.85 -7.81 -4.10
N ASP A 56 13.57 -8.60 -5.14
CA ASP A 56 14.12 -8.49 -6.49
C ASP A 56 13.13 -7.87 -7.50
N HIS A 57 11.98 -7.36 -7.03
CA HIS A 57 10.91 -6.82 -7.86
C HIS A 57 10.33 -7.83 -8.87
N SER A 58 10.29 -9.12 -8.51
CA SER A 58 9.84 -10.20 -9.40
C SER A 58 8.33 -10.32 -9.55
N LEU A 59 7.54 -9.82 -8.59
CA LEU A 59 6.07 -9.96 -8.60
C LEU A 59 5.39 -8.78 -9.30
N SER A 60 4.61 -9.05 -10.33
CA SER A 60 3.73 -8.04 -10.94
C SER A 60 2.59 -7.65 -9.99
N PRO A 61 1.91 -6.51 -10.22
CA PRO A 61 0.81 -6.05 -9.36
C PRO A 61 -0.31 -7.08 -9.12
N SER A 62 -0.58 -7.94 -10.11
CA SER A 62 -1.61 -8.99 -10.04
C SER A 62 -1.14 -10.26 -9.34
N GLU A 63 0.18 -10.48 -9.22
CA GLU A 63 0.79 -11.66 -8.60
C GLU A 63 1.12 -11.45 -7.12
N ILE A 64 1.00 -10.21 -6.62
CA ILE A 64 1.29 -9.92 -5.21
C ILE A 64 0.34 -10.72 -4.31
N PRO A 65 0.87 -11.47 -3.32
CA PRO A 65 0.06 -12.21 -2.38
C PRO A 65 -0.47 -11.30 -1.26
N TYR A 66 -1.37 -10.36 -1.59
CA TYR A 66 -1.91 -9.34 -0.68
C TYR A 66 -2.43 -9.95 0.63
N ARG A 67 -3.19 -11.05 0.54
CA ARG A 67 -3.71 -11.76 1.71
C ARG A 67 -2.59 -12.30 2.60
N ALA A 68 -1.60 -12.97 2.03
CA ALA A 68 -0.47 -13.49 2.81
C ALA A 68 0.30 -12.36 3.50
N ASN A 69 0.59 -11.27 2.78
CA ASN A 69 1.30 -10.12 3.34
C ASN A 69 0.56 -9.52 4.54
N ILE A 70 -0.73 -9.21 4.38
CA ILE A 70 -1.53 -8.60 5.45
C ILE A 70 -1.75 -9.58 6.61
N TYR A 71 -1.97 -10.87 6.34
CA TYR A 71 -2.13 -11.90 7.37
C TYR A 71 -0.84 -12.07 8.20
N ALA A 72 0.32 -12.11 7.55
CA ALA A 72 1.61 -12.23 8.20
C ALA A 72 1.86 -11.05 9.16
N LEU A 73 1.63 -9.81 8.68
CA LEU A 73 1.72 -8.61 9.52
C LEU A 73 0.73 -8.65 10.70
N LYS A 74 -0.50 -9.09 10.45
CA LYS A 74 -1.53 -9.22 11.51
C LYS A 74 -1.10 -10.22 12.59
N THR A 75 -0.53 -11.35 12.19
CA THR A 75 -0.03 -12.41 13.09
C THR A 75 1.12 -11.92 13.97
N LEU A 76 1.95 -10.99 13.47
CA LEU A 76 3.01 -10.33 14.23
C LEU A 76 2.50 -9.27 15.23
N GLY A 77 1.19 -9.04 15.29
CA GLY A 77 0.56 -8.07 16.18
C GLY A 77 0.63 -6.62 15.67
N VAL A 78 0.94 -6.42 14.39
CA VAL A 78 0.92 -5.09 13.74
C VAL A 78 -0.48 -4.47 13.88
N LYS A 79 -0.50 -3.18 14.22
CA LYS A 79 -1.73 -2.39 14.39
C LYS A 79 -1.91 -1.33 13.31
N LYS A 80 -0.82 -0.88 12.69
CA LYS A 80 -0.79 0.17 11.67
C LYS A 80 0.03 -0.31 10.48
N VAL A 81 -0.51 -0.16 9.27
CA VAL A 81 0.23 -0.43 8.04
C VAL A 81 0.33 0.85 7.26
N VAL A 82 1.55 1.24 6.90
CA VAL A 82 1.83 2.36 5.98
C VAL A 82 2.34 1.76 4.68
N SER A 83 1.66 2.04 3.58
CA SER A 83 1.96 1.46 2.28
C SER A 83 2.43 2.56 1.34
N VAL A 84 3.61 2.42 0.75
CA VAL A 84 4.19 3.40 -0.17
C VAL A 84 4.03 2.90 -1.60
N SER A 85 3.59 3.75 -2.52
CA SER A 85 3.34 3.38 -3.91
C SER A 85 3.80 4.47 -4.86
N ALA A 86 4.50 4.07 -5.91
CA ALA A 86 4.66 4.92 -7.10
C ALA A 86 3.33 4.97 -7.85
N VAL A 87 2.92 6.16 -8.26
CA VAL A 87 1.62 6.42 -8.93
C VAL A 87 1.80 7.41 -10.07
N GLY A 88 0.85 7.39 -11.00
CA GLY A 88 0.69 8.44 -12.00
C GLY A 88 -0.27 9.52 -11.50
N SER A 89 0.00 10.78 -11.84
CA SER A 89 -0.95 11.87 -11.61
C SER A 89 -2.00 11.93 -12.72
N LEU A 90 -3.26 12.14 -12.34
CA LEU A 90 -4.37 12.46 -13.24
C LEU A 90 -4.83 13.91 -13.08
N ASN A 91 -4.32 14.64 -12.08
CA ASN A 91 -4.70 16.00 -11.72
C ASN A 91 -3.51 16.95 -11.88
N GLU A 92 -3.67 18.04 -12.66
CA GLU A 92 -2.58 18.99 -12.94
C GLU A 92 -2.02 19.70 -11.70
N ALA A 93 -2.81 19.78 -10.63
CA ALA A 93 -2.35 20.34 -9.35
C ALA A 93 -1.37 19.41 -8.61
N ILE A 94 -1.36 18.11 -8.94
CA ILE A 94 -0.49 17.09 -8.36
C ILE A 94 0.67 16.84 -9.31
N LYS A 95 1.83 17.41 -9.00
CA LYS A 95 3.02 17.33 -9.85
C LYS A 95 3.81 16.05 -9.56
N PRO A 96 4.66 15.60 -10.50
CA PRO A 96 5.63 14.56 -10.19
C PRO A 96 6.45 14.93 -8.94
N LEU A 97 6.69 13.93 -8.07
CA LEU A 97 7.34 14.05 -6.76
C LEU A 97 6.48 14.60 -5.62
N ASP A 98 5.29 15.14 -5.90
CA ASP A 98 4.33 15.46 -4.84
C ASP A 98 3.91 14.18 -4.12
N VAL A 99 3.68 14.30 -2.80
CA VAL A 99 3.14 13.21 -1.99
C VAL A 99 1.63 13.36 -1.88
N VAL A 100 0.88 12.30 -2.19
CA VAL A 100 -0.57 12.27 -1.96
C VAL A 100 -0.86 11.29 -0.84
N ILE A 101 -1.65 11.72 0.13
CA ILE A 101 -2.20 10.87 1.19
C ILE A 101 -3.66 10.62 0.82
N PRO A 102 -3.97 9.59 0.00
CA PRO A 102 -5.30 9.37 -0.53
C PRO A 102 -6.27 9.01 0.59
N ASP A 103 -7.53 9.41 0.41
CA ASP A 103 -8.62 9.13 1.33
C ASP A 103 -9.78 8.37 0.68
N GLN A 104 -9.72 8.18 -0.64
CA GLN A 104 -10.70 7.44 -1.43
C GLN A 104 -10.05 6.56 -2.51
N LEU A 105 -10.81 5.55 -2.96
CA LEU A 105 -10.40 4.56 -3.93
C LEU A 105 -11.50 4.33 -4.99
N ILE A 106 -11.09 4.06 -6.22
CA ILE A 106 -11.93 3.43 -7.25
C ILE A 106 -11.24 2.13 -7.68
N ASP A 107 -11.97 1.03 -7.58
CA ASP A 107 -11.46 -0.28 -7.96
C ASP A 107 -11.74 -0.61 -9.43
N ARG A 108 -10.67 -0.89 -10.17
CA ARG A 108 -10.67 -1.41 -11.55
C ARG A 108 -9.80 -2.66 -11.68
N THR A 109 -9.44 -3.28 -10.56
CA THR A 109 -8.89 -4.64 -10.51
C THR A 109 -9.99 -5.65 -10.78
N LYS A 110 -9.61 -6.88 -11.13
CA LYS A 110 -10.49 -7.92 -11.68
C LYS A 110 -10.12 -9.33 -11.27
N SER A 111 -8.83 -9.62 -11.06
CA SER A 111 -8.33 -11.00 -10.95
C SER A 111 -7.70 -11.33 -9.59
N ARG A 112 -7.92 -10.48 -8.59
CA ARG A 112 -7.27 -10.60 -7.28
C ARG A 112 -8.23 -11.12 -6.24
N GLU A 113 -7.68 -11.90 -5.32
CA GLU A 113 -8.40 -12.33 -4.12
C GLU A 113 -8.43 -11.19 -3.10
N ASP A 114 -9.59 -10.59 -2.91
CA ASP A 114 -9.81 -9.34 -2.16
C ASP A 114 -10.39 -9.54 -0.75
N THR A 115 -10.59 -10.80 -0.33
CA THR A 115 -11.17 -11.14 0.97
C THR A 115 -10.47 -12.31 1.67
N PHE A 116 -10.43 -12.24 2.99
CA PHE A 116 -10.01 -13.35 3.87
C PHE A 116 -11.16 -14.32 4.19
N PHE A 117 -12.39 -13.93 3.85
CA PHE A 117 -13.60 -14.66 4.17
C PHE A 117 -14.09 -15.41 2.94
N GLY A 118 -14.50 -16.65 3.14
CA GLY A 118 -14.94 -17.59 2.11
C GLY A 118 -15.41 -18.87 2.78
N ASP A 119 -15.61 -19.93 2.00
CA ASP A 119 -15.86 -21.29 2.51
C ASP A 119 -16.99 -21.38 3.56
N GLY A 120 -18.06 -20.61 3.36
CA GLY A 120 -19.23 -20.58 4.24
C GLY A 120 -19.23 -19.45 5.29
N LEU A 121 -18.19 -18.61 5.35
CA LEU A 121 -18.15 -17.41 6.19
C LEU A 121 -18.23 -16.15 5.32
N VAL A 122 -19.26 -15.33 5.54
CA VAL A 122 -19.51 -14.09 4.79
C VAL A 122 -19.23 -12.87 5.66
N ALA A 123 -18.47 -11.92 5.13
CA ALA A 123 -18.21 -10.64 5.77
C ALA A 123 -18.50 -9.48 4.81
N HIS A 124 -19.25 -8.49 5.29
CA HIS A 124 -19.50 -7.23 4.57
C HIS A 124 -18.84 -6.08 5.33
N ILE A 125 -17.60 -5.77 4.94
CA ILE A 125 -16.84 -4.68 5.54
C ILE A 125 -17.25 -3.36 4.90
N SER A 126 -17.53 -2.35 5.73
CA SER A 126 -17.76 -0.99 5.23
C SER A 126 -16.47 -0.44 4.63
N PHE A 127 -16.55 -0.04 3.36
CA PHE A 127 -15.43 0.54 2.62
C PHE A 127 -15.65 2.02 2.29
N ALA A 128 -16.60 2.68 2.96
CA ALA A 128 -16.93 4.09 2.74
C ALA A 128 -15.75 5.03 3.08
N ASN A 129 -14.92 4.66 4.05
CA ASN A 129 -13.68 5.36 4.40
C ASN A 129 -12.56 4.30 4.46
N PRO A 130 -11.91 3.99 3.34
CA PRO A 130 -11.01 2.83 3.25
C PRO A 130 -9.67 3.04 3.96
N PHE A 131 -9.34 4.28 4.33
CA PHE A 131 -8.10 4.63 5.02
C PHE A 131 -8.34 5.10 6.46
N CYS A 132 -7.36 4.84 7.34
CA CYS A 132 -7.39 5.28 8.73
C CYS A 132 -7.11 6.79 8.85
N LYS A 133 -8.15 7.57 9.15
CA LYS A 133 -8.07 9.05 9.24
C LYS A 133 -7.00 9.56 10.20
N ASP A 134 -6.83 8.90 11.34
CA ASP A 134 -5.84 9.31 12.34
C ASP A 134 -4.41 9.05 11.87
N LEU A 135 -4.18 7.94 11.16
CA LEU A 135 -2.87 7.64 10.59
C LEU A 135 -2.56 8.59 9.42
N SER A 136 -3.53 8.88 8.55
CA SER A 136 -3.37 9.86 7.48
C SER A 136 -3.02 11.25 8.00
N LYS A 137 -3.73 11.74 9.03
CA LYS A 137 -3.41 13.03 9.68
C LYS A 137 -2.01 13.04 10.31
N MET A 138 -1.62 11.95 10.97
CA MET A 138 -0.30 11.83 11.57
C MET A 138 0.82 11.92 10.51
N ILE A 139 0.65 11.26 9.36
CA ILE A 139 1.59 11.33 8.24
C ILE A 139 1.63 12.77 7.69
N ASP A 140 0.46 13.39 7.50
CA ASP A 140 0.37 14.75 6.97
C ASP A 140 1.09 15.78 7.84
N SER A 141 0.84 15.75 9.15
CA SER A 141 1.52 16.63 10.12
C SER A 141 3.02 16.38 10.16
N PHE A 142 3.49 15.14 9.94
CA PHE A 142 4.93 14.88 9.82
C PHE A 142 5.51 15.52 8.55
N CYS A 143 4.78 15.43 7.44
CA CYS A 143 5.21 16.02 6.18
C CYS A 143 5.22 17.56 6.18
N GLU A 144 4.46 18.24 7.06
CA GLU A 144 4.56 19.71 7.24
C GLU A 144 5.97 20.18 7.61
N GLY A 145 6.72 19.36 8.35
CA GLY A 145 8.11 19.66 8.72
C GLY A 145 9.12 19.38 7.61
N LEU A 146 8.67 18.81 6.48
CA LEU A 146 9.52 18.45 5.34
C LEU A 146 9.29 19.47 4.21
N ALA A 147 10.36 19.81 3.49
CA ALA A 147 10.27 20.66 2.30
C ALA A 147 9.77 19.85 1.08
N ILE A 148 8.58 19.25 1.20
CA ILE A 148 7.92 18.45 0.16
C ILE A 148 6.51 18.98 -0.09
N ASP A 149 6.13 19.08 -1.37
CA ASP A 149 4.75 19.37 -1.76
C ASP A 149 3.88 18.14 -1.48
N ARG A 150 2.71 18.36 -0.87
CA ARG A 150 1.82 17.28 -0.42
C ARG A 150 0.34 17.62 -0.55
N HIS A 151 -0.48 16.58 -0.68
CA HIS A 151 -1.93 16.67 -0.81
C HIS A 151 -2.62 15.74 0.21
N LEU A 152 -3.33 16.33 1.19
CA LEU A 152 -4.12 15.61 2.19
C LEU A 152 -5.54 15.32 1.68
N SER A 153 -5.63 14.56 0.61
CA SER A 153 -6.83 13.93 0.02
C SER A 153 -6.48 13.54 -1.41
N GLY A 154 -7.18 12.55 -1.94
CA GLY A 154 -7.12 12.23 -3.34
C GLY A 154 -7.81 10.90 -3.62
N THR A 155 -8.50 10.84 -4.75
CA THR A 155 -9.13 9.60 -5.23
C THR A 155 -8.12 8.81 -6.04
N TYR A 156 -7.71 7.66 -5.52
CA TYR A 156 -6.82 6.71 -6.19
C TYR A 156 -7.63 5.73 -7.04
N VAL A 157 -7.38 5.63 -8.34
CA VAL A 157 -7.89 4.52 -9.16
C VAL A 157 -6.87 3.40 -9.26
N ALA A 158 -7.27 2.20 -8.82
CA ALA A 158 -6.46 0.99 -8.90
C ALA A 158 -6.83 0.21 -10.16
N ILE A 159 -5.94 0.17 -11.15
CA ILE A 159 -6.11 -0.67 -12.35
C ILE A 159 -5.39 -2.00 -12.17
N GLU A 160 -5.81 -3.03 -12.91
CA GLU A 160 -5.20 -4.36 -12.81
C GLU A 160 -3.71 -4.36 -13.18
N GLY A 161 -3.34 -3.70 -14.28
CA GLY A 161 -2.01 -3.83 -14.89
C GLY A 161 -1.89 -5.10 -15.76
N PRO A 162 -0.67 -5.52 -16.14
CA PRO A 162 0.60 -4.80 -15.93
C PRO A 162 0.77 -3.62 -16.90
N GLN A 163 -0.03 -3.56 -17.97
CA GLN A 163 0.01 -2.44 -18.91
C GLN A 163 -0.51 -1.16 -18.25
N PHE A 164 0.11 -0.03 -18.60
CA PHE A 164 -0.44 1.28 -18.25
C PHE A 164 -1.74 1.56 -19.02
N SER A 165 -2.51 2.51 -18.50
CA SER A 165 -3.73 2.98 -19.16
C SER A 165 -3.44 3.62 -20.52
N THR A 166 -4.32 3.36 -21.47
CA THR A 166 -4.41 4.15 -22.69
C THR A 166 -4.78 5.60 -22.37
N LYS A 167 -4.54 6.52 -23.32
CA LYS A 167 -4.97 7.93 -23.18
C LYS A 167 -6.49 8.06 -22.93
N ALA A 168 -7.29 7.20 -23.56
CA ALA A 168 -8.74 7.21 -23.41
C ALA A 168 -9.18 6.84 -21.99
N GLU A 169 -8.57 5.79 -21.42
CA GLU A 169 -8.81 5.39 -20.03
C GLU A 169 -8.38 6.47 -19.04
N SER A 170 -7.19 7.06 -19.21
CA SER A 170 -6.74 8.16 -18.34
C SER A 170 -7.69 9.36 -18.39
N ASN A 171 -8.21 9.71 -19.58
CA ASN A 171 -9.21 10.78 -19.71
C ASN A 171 -10.56 10.41 -19.10
N LEU A 172 -10.95 9.13 -19.13
CA LEU A 172 -12.15 8.64 -18.44
C LEU A 172 -11.99 8.79 -16.92
N TYR A 173 -10.87 8.35 -16.36
CA TYR A 173 -10.62 8.43 -14.92
C TYR A 173 -10.54 9.88 -14.42
N ARG A 174 -9.99 10.80 -15.22
CA ARG A 174 -10.10 12.25 -14.94
C ARG A 174 -11.55 12.73 -14.85
N LYS A 175 -12.41 12.29 -15.78
CA LYS A 175 -13.85 12.63 -15.76
C LYS A 175 -14.59 12.02 -14.58
N TRP A 176 -14.09 10.92 -14.02
CA TRP A 176 -14.61 10.34 -12.78
C TRP A 176 -14.13 11.08 -11.52
N GLY A 177 -13.22 12.05 -11.66
CA GLY A 177 -12.65 12.77 -10.53
C GLY A 177 -11.51 12.03 -9.83
N CYS A 178 -10.86 11.08 -10.50
CA CYS A 178 -9.65 10.45 -9.96
C CYS A 178 -8.47 11.42 -9.99
N ASP A 179 -7.68 11.46 -8.92
CA ASP A 179 -6.53 12.33 -8.75
C ASP A 179 -5.22 11.62 -9.10
N ILE A 180 -5.12 10.34 -8.71
CA ILE A 180 -3.94 9.51 -8.93
C ILE A 180 -4.34 8.12 -9.41
N ILE A 181 -3.44 7.46 -10.13
CA ILE A 181 -3.61 6.13 -10.68
C ILE A 181 -2.44 5.23 -10.30
N GLY A 182 -2.74 4.00 -9.90
CA GLY A 182 -1.74 2.97 -9.73
C GLY A 182 -2.36 1.58 -9.77
N MET A 183 -1.68 0.58 -9.21
CA MET A 183 -2.05 -0.82 -9.37
C MET A 183 -2.08 -1.61 -8.06
N THR A 184 -1.89 -1.00 -6.89
CA THR A 184 -1.47 -1.73 -5.68
C THR A 184 -2.12 -1.28 -4.36
N ALA A 185 -3.14 -0.43 -4.42
CA ALA A 185 -3.86 0.06 -3.24
C ALA A 185 -5.08 -0.81 -2.83
N ILE A 186 -5.44 -1.80 -3.66
CA ILE A 186 -6.53 -2.75 -3.47
C ILE A 186 -5.97 -4.16 -3.61
#